data_AF-A0A915BS18-F1
#
_entry.id   AF-A0A915BS18-F1
#
_cell.length_a   1.000
_cell.length_b   1.000
_cell.length_c   1.000
_cell.angle_alpha   90.00
_cell.angle_beta   90.00
_cell.angle_gamma   90.00
#
_symmetry.space_group_name_H-M   'P 1'
#
loop_
_entity.id
_entity.type
_entity.pdbx_description
1 polymer ?
#
loop_
_entity_poly.entity_id
_entity_poly.type
_entity_poly.pdbx_seq_one_letter_code
_entity_poly.pdbx_strand_id
1 'polypeptide(L)'
;MRLNSIFNLVDNCNHSFIGIFESTSVMSLVVTAHFLSICLWAASVADEILRDRRIDCLPKPNSSQEECESKGCIWDNVYDKLNPTIPLCYFPKGTGYVATKNDGIITLVKAPSSVSNPFDKDVSPIFFSASTIGATVNVRIDAPNRYEPTVEIPRNPSRSTDSLFVETLDNDDVFSFAVKRKSTQQVVWDTSIGGLLFGDKYIQIATYLPSTKVYGFGENVHQTLKHNFTEYRTWGMFARDEPPDSSHVVTKNLYGVHPFYIALEPDANAHGVFIWNSNPQEITTGPAPHLVYRTIGGILDIYFFPGPEPEQVVQQYLALIGTPILPAYFALGFQLCRFGYKSLDEVKKTVKRVRNHGIPMDVSYADIDYMDHYKDFTLGDKWMEFGEYADELHRDGLHIALIFDPAVQADYTIFERAVQMNASFIEWERFDQVPRSIQDLYPLVKSTKIMLGIVWP
;
A
#
# COMPACT_ATOMS: atom_id res chain seq x y z
N MET A 1 30.88 20.58 18.61
CA MET A 1 32.36 20.64 18.49
C MET A 1 32.98 19.46 17.74
N ARG A 2 32.44 18.23 17.77
CA ARG A 2 33.00 17.06 17.03
C ARG A 2 32.69 16.98 15.51
N LEU A 3 31.73 17.76 15.01
CA LEU A 3 31.36 17.78 13.58
C LEU A 3 32.31 18.66 12.73
N ASN A 4 32.67 19.85 13.23
CA ASN A 4 33.65 20.72 12.55
C ASN A 4 35.04 20.10 12.45
N SER A 5 35.39 19.17 13.34
CA SER A 5 36.67 18.44 13.25
C SER A 5 36.70 17.40 12.13
N ILE A 6 35.55 16.82 11.75
CA ILE A 6 35.49 15.80 10.69
C ILE A 6 35.53 16.45 9.30
N PHE A 7 34.80 17.55 9.08
CA PHE A 7 34.88 18.32 7.83
C PHE A 7 36.28 18.86 7.56
N ASN A 8 36.95 19.41 8.58
CA ASN A 8 38.34 19.85 8.48
C ASN A 8 39.32 18.69 8.18
N LEU A 9 38.98 17.45 8.52
CA LEU A 9 39.81 16.28 8.20
C LEU A 9 39.67 15.88 6.72
N VAL A 10 38.46 15.96 6.15
CA VAL A 10 38.20 15.68 4.73
C VAL A 10 38.88 16.70 3.81
N ASP A 11 38.79 18.00 4.13
CA ASP A 11 39.49 19.06 3.38
C ASP A 11 41.02 18.91 3.44
N ASN A 12 41.56 18.47 4.58
CA ASN A 12 42.99 18.19 4.74
C ASN A 12 43.44 16.91 3.98
N CYS A 13 42.58 15.91 3.80
CA CYS A 13 42.87 14.75 2.94
C CYS A 13 42.99 15.19 1.46
N ASN A 14 42.15 16.12 0.97
CA ASN A 14 42.21 16.62 -0.41
C ASN A 14 43.47 17.45 -0.74
N HIS A 15 43.94 18.30 0.20
CA HIS A 15 45.13 19.12 -0.02
C HIS A 15 46.45 18.34 0.06
N SER A 16 46.48 17.21 0.79
CA SER A 16 47.70 16.43 1.02
C SER A 16 48.08 15.52 -0.16
N PHE A 17 47.13 15.15 -1.03
CA PHE A 17 47.40 14.31 -2.21
C PHE A 17 48.35 14.94 -3.23
N ILE A 18 48.50 16.27 -3.24
CA ILE A 18 49.30 17.01 -4.23
C ILE A 18 50.79 17.09 -3.85
N GLY A 19 51.17 16.75 -2.60
CA GLY A 19 52.54 16.95 -2.09
C GLY A 19 53.43 15.71 -1.92
N ILE A 20 52.98 14.49 -2.26
CA ILE A 20 53.63 13.23 -1.81
C ILE A 20 54.46 12.57 -2.91
N PHE A 21 55.29 13.33 -3.62
CA PHE A 21 56.25 12.77 -4.58
C PHE A 21 57.71 13.14 -4.28
N GLU A 22 58.10 13.35 -3.02
CA GLU A 22 59.52 13.69 -2.72
C GLU A 22 59.92 13.41 -1.24
N SER A 23 59.90 12.15 -0.77
CA SER A 23 60.57 11.77 0.51
C SER A 23 60.67 10.25 0.72
N THR A 24 61.88 9.69 0.68
CA THR A 24 62.20 8.25 0.84
C THR A 24 62.69 7.91 2.25
N SER A 25 61.88 8.21 3.28
CA SER A 25 62.15 7.80 4.67
C SER A 25 61.09 6.80 5.16
N VAL A 26 61.53 5.72 5.83
CA VAL A 26 60.65 4.67 6.41
C VAL A 26 59.63 5.27 7.40
N MET A 27 59.97 6.37 8.07
CA MET A 27 59.07 7.08 8.97
C MET A 27 57.94 7.80 8.21
N SER A 28 58.20 8.24 6.97
CA SER A 28 57.20 8.84 6.07
C SER A 28 56.17 7.82 5.58
N LEU A 29 56.59 6.57 5.36
CA LEU A 29 55.72 5.45 4.96
C LEU A 29 54.74 5.00 6.06
N VAL A 30 55.16 5.00 7.33
CA VAL A 30 54.28 4.63 8.45
C VAL A 30 53.25 5.73 8.73
N VAL A 31 53.67 7.00 8.66
CA VAL A 31 52.76 8.14 8.83
C VAL A 31 51.76 8.23 7.68
N THR A 32 52.18 7.99 6.43
CA THR A 32 51.26 7.93 5.27
C THR A 32 50.31 6.75 5.33
N ALA A 33 50.74 5.57 5.80
CA ALA A 33 49.84 4.42 5.99
C ALA A 33 48.78 4.67 7.07
N HIS A 34 49.16 5.30 8.20
CA HIS A 34 48.20 5.72 9.23
C HIS A 34 47.27 6.84 8.72
N PHE A 35 47.77 7.81 7.96
CA PHE A 35 46.93 8.85 7.35
C PHE A 35 45.96 8.28 6.31
N LEU A 36 46.41 7.35 5.46
CA LEU A 36 45.53 6.64 4.52
C LEU A 36 44.47 5.84 5.27
N SER A 37 44.83 5.14 6.35
CA SER A 37 43.87 4.38 7.15
C SER A 37 42.86 5.29 7.85
N ILE A 38 43.27 6.48 8.28
CA ILE A 38 42.39 7.49 8.88
C ILE A 38 41.50 8.14 7.81
N CYS A 39 42.01 8.44 6.60
CA CYS A 39 41.19 8.95 5.50
C CYS A 39 40.23 7.87 4.95
N LEU A 40 40.64 6.59 4.91
CA LEU A 40 39.78 5.45 4.56
C LEU A 40 38.69 5.22 5.60
N TRP A 41 39.03 5.33 6.89
CA TRP A 41 38.05 5.26 7.97
C TRP A 41 37.10 6.47 7.93
N ALA A 42 37.61 7.70 7.76
CA ALA A 42 36.80 8.91 7.64
C ALA A 42 35.86 8.88 6.42
N ALA A 43 36.32 8.33 5.28
CA ALA A 43 35.48 8.07 4.11
C ALA A 43 34.41 7.00 4.40
N SER A 44 34.75 5.93 5.14
CA SER A 44 33.78 4.89 5.51
C SER A 44 32.72 5.38 6.51
N VAL A 45 33.01 6.37 7.36
CA VAL A 45 32.00 6.99 8.25
C VAL A 45 31.13 8.04 7.54
N ALA A 46 31.55 8.55 6.38
CA ALA A 46 30.79 9.55 5.60
C ALA A 46 29.69 8.93 4.72
N ASP A 47 29.79 7.62 4.42
CA ASP A 47 28.82 6.87 3.61
C ASP A 47 27.72 6.17 4.41
N GLU A 48 27.78 6.21 5.75
CA GLU A 48 26.79 5.54 6.58
C GLU A 48 25.45 6.31 6.60
N ILE A 49 24.38 5.67 6.15
CA ILE A 49 23.03 6.23 6.20
C ILE A 49 22.53 6.20 7.64
N LEU A 50 22.08 7.36 8.13
CA LEU A 50 21.52 7.51 9.47
C LEU A 50 20.36 6.53 9.68
N ARG A 51 20.27 5.97 10.90
CA ARG A 51 19.31 4.93 11.25
C ARG A 51 17.84 5.32 11.09
N ASP A 52 17.53 6.61 11.14
CA ASP A 52 16.18 7.17 11.03
C ASP A 52 15.65 7.25 9.58
N ARG A 53 16.53 7.07 8.58
CA ARG A 53 16.24 7.23 7.15
C ARG A 53 16.69 6.04 6.29
N ARG A 54 16.91 4.88 6.90
CA ARG A 54 17.32 3.66 6.19
C ARG A 54 16.14 3.08 5.45
N ILE A 55 16.38 2.60 4.23
CA ILE A 55 15.44 1.77 3.48
C ILE A 55 15.88 0.33 3.64
N ASP A 56 15.02 -0.49 4.25
CA ASP A 56 15.27 -1.91 4.46
C ASP A 56 15.47 -2.64 3.13
N CYS A 57 16.63 -3.30 3.00
CA CYS A 57 16.98 -4.09 1.82
C CYS A 57 16.46 -5.53 1.87
N LEU A 58 16.20 -6.05 3.07
CA LEU A 58 15.64 -7.37 3.29
C LEU A 58 14.44 -7.25 4.24
N PRO A 59 13.29 -6.69 3.79
CA PRO A 59 12.07 -6.51 4.57
C PRO A 59 11.38 -7.84 4.90
N LYS A 60 12.07 -8.68 5.66
CA LYS A 60 11.61 -9.98 6.13
C LYS A 60 12.14 -10.25 7.55
N PRO A 61 11.47 -11.09 8.33
CA PRO A 61 11.98 -11.49 9.64
C PRO A 61 13.33 -12.21 9.52
N ASN A 62 14.20 -11.98 10.52
CA ASN A 62 15.45 -12.73 10.73
C ASN A 62 16.46 -12.67 9.57
N SER A 63 16.66 -11.50 8.95
CA SER A 63 17.75 -11.28 7.99
C SER A 63 19.13 -11.53 8.62
N SER A 64 20.05 -12.16 7.89
CA SER A 64 21.45 -12.35 8.30
C SER A 64 22.39 -11.36 7.60
N GLN A 65 23.57 -11.12 8.19
CA GLN A 65 24.63 -10.33 7.58
C GLN A 65 25.06 -10.90 6.22
N GLU A 66 25.30 -12.22 6.16
CA GLU A 66 25.72 -12.91 4.94
C GLU A 66 24.71 -12.72 3.80
N GLU A 67 23.41 -12.84 4.10
CA GLU A 67 22.37 -12.61 3.10
C GLU A 67 22.35 -11.15 2.65
N CYS A 68 22.45 -10.20 3.58
CA CYS A 68 22.45 -8.78 3.29
C CYS A 68 23.59 -8.38 2.33
N GLU A 69 24.82 -8.78 2.69
CA GLU A 69 26.02 -8.46 1.91
C GLU A 69 26.01 -9.18 0.56
N SER A 70 25.45 -10.40 0.48
CA SER A 70 25.29 -11.12 -0.80
C SER A 70 24.39 -10.40 -1.80
N LYS A 71 23.50 -9.51 -1.32
CA LYS A 71 22.63 -8.65 -2.14
C LYS A 71 23.26 -7.28 -2.45
N GLY A 72 24.50 -7.05 -2.02
CA GLY A 72 25.20 -5.78 -2.18
C GLY A 72 24.74 -4.68 -1.20
N CYS A 73 23.96 -5.05 -0.18
CA CYS A 73 23.45 -4.12 0.83
C CYS A 73 24.42 -3.96 2.00
N ILE A 74 24.17 -2.93 2.83
CA ILE A 74 25.01 -2.62 3.98
C ILE A 74 24.39 -3.21 5.24
N TRP A 75 25.21 -3.90 6.04
CA TRP A 75 24.82 -4.47 7.32
C TRP A 75 25.33 -3.62 8.49
N ASP A 76 24.42 -3.19 9.37
CA ASP A 76 24.74 -2.56 10.65
C ASP A 76 24.94 -3.62 11.74
N ASN A 77 26.16 -3.71 12.26
CA ASN A 77 26.52 -4.65 13.31
C ASN A 77 26.03 -4.25 14.71
N VAL A 78 25.44 -3.07 14.86
CA VAL A 78 25.01 -2.53 16.15
C VAL A 78 23.49 -2.53 16.26
N TYR A 79 22.96 -3.53 16.96
CA TYR A 79 21.53 -3.63 17.26
C TYR A 79 21.09 -2.62 18.32
N ASP A 80 20.10 -1.79 17.99
CA ASP A 80 19.47 -0.87 18.94
C ASP A 80 18.31 -1.54 19.68
N LYS A 81 18.55 -1.91 20.95
CA LYS A 81 17.54 -2.54 21.81
C LYS A 81 16.36 -1.62 22.13
N LEU A 82 16.54 -0.30 22.07
CA LEU A 82 15.48 0.67 22.33
C LEU A 82 14.60 0.88 21.10
N ASN A 83 15.15 0.66 19.90
CA ASN A 83 14.46 0.82 18.62
C ASN A 83 14.68 -0.43 17.74
N PRO A 84 14.08 -1.57 18.11
CA PRO A 84 14.36 -2.87 17.47
C PRO A 84 13.89 -2.97 16.02
N THR A 85 13.07 -2.01 15.57
CA THR A 85 12.53 -1.95 14.21
C THR A 85 13.49 -1.32 13.20
N ILE A 86 14.60 -0.72 13.65
CA ILE A 86 15.58 -0.10 12.74
C ILE A 86 16.17 -1.18 11.83
N PRO A 87 16.15 -1.00 10.49
CA PRO A 87 16.75 -1.97 9.57
C PRO A 87 18.26 -2.13 9.83
N LEU A 88 18.67 -3.38 10.08
CA LEU A 88 20.08 -3.76 10.13
C LEU A 88 20.66 -3.92 8.73
N CYS A 89 19.88 -4.48 7.80
CA CYS A 89 20.23 -4.54 6.39
C CYS A 89 19.56 -3.40 5.62
N TYR A 90 20.34 -2.53 4.98
CA TYR A 90 19.77 -1.38 4.28
C TYR A 90 20.49 -1.11 2.95
N PHE A 91 19.78 -0.45 2.04
CA PHE A 91 20.32 -0.10 0.73
C PHE A 91 21.44 0.95 0.83
N PRO A 92 22.53 0.83 0.06
CA PRO A 92 23.53 1.89 -0.04
C PRO A 92 22.97 3.12 -0.77
N LYS A 93 23.63 4.28 -0.58
CA LYS A 93 23.38 5.47 -1.40
C LYS A 93 23.58 5.14 -2.89
N GLY A 94 22.86 5.84 -3.77
CA GLY A 94 22.96 5.58 -5.22
C GLY A 94 22.22 4.32 -5.69
N THR A 95 21.38 3.70 -4.84
CA THR A 95 20.44 2.65 -5.26
C THR A 95 19.25 3.27 -6.00
N GLY A 96 19.14 2.99 -7.30
CA GLY A 96 18.10 3.58 -8.15
C GLY A 96 18.38 3.51 -9.65
N TYR A 97 17.83 4.48 -10.36
CA TYR A 97 17.94 4.63 -11.81
C TYR A 97 18.55 6.00 -12.13
N VAL A 98 19.16 6.17 -13.29
CA VAL A 98 19.57 7.47 -13.85
C VAL A 98 18.61 7.89 -14.95
N ALA A 99 18.40 9.20 -15.09
CA ALA A 99 17.50 9.74 -16.10
C ALA A 99 18.22 10.21 -17.36
N THR A 100 17.67 9.88 -18.51
CA THR A 100 18.00 10.47 -19.80
C THR A 100 16.76 11.18 -20.33
N LYS A 101 16.89 12.48 -20.65
CA LYS A 101 15.80 13.30 -21.20
C LYS A 101 15.96 13.40 -22.72
N ASN A 102 15.04 12.81 -23.47
CA ASN A 102 14.99 12.91 -24.94
C ASN A 102 13.58 13.31 -25.37
N ASP A 103 13.45 14.40 -26.14
CA ASP A 103 12.18 14.86 -26.72
C ASP A 103 11.01 14.99 -25.70
N GLY A 104 11.32 15.40 -24.47
CA GLY A 104 10.33 15.56 -23.39
C GLY A 104 9.94 14.26 -22.67
N ILE A 105 10.46 13.11 -23.10
CA ILE A 105 10.31 11.83 -22.42
C ILE A 105 11.49 11.64 -21.46
N ILE A 106 11.19 11.27 -20.22
CA ILE A 106 12.19 10.93 -19.21
C ILE A 106 12.30 9.41 -19.16
N THR A 107 13.37 8.88 -19.75
CA THR A 107 13.70 7.45 -19.71
C THR A 107 14.66 7.20 -18.57
N LEU A 108 14.31 6.26 -17.70
CA LEU A 108 15.12 5.87 -16.56
C LEU A 108 15.82 4.54 -16.88
N VAL A 109 17.15 4.53 -16.73
CA VAL A 109 18.00 3.35 -16.92
C VAL A 109 18.60 2.98 -15.58
N LYS A 110 18.70 1.69 -15.25
CA LYS A 110 19.28 1.24 -13.99
C LYS A 110 20.66 1.89 -13.78
N ALA A 111 20.89 2.53 -12.63
CA ALA A 111 22.13 3.22 -12.38
C ALA A 111 23.29 2.21 -12.24
N PRO A 112 24.48 2.48 -12.81
CA PRO A 112 25.63 1.58 -12.68
C PRO A 112 26.09 1.36 -11.23
N SER A 113 25.88 2.36 -10.37
CA SER A 113 26.15 2.32 -8.93
C SER A 113 25.08 1.59 -8.12
N SER A 114 23.91 1.32 -8.71
CA SER A 114 22.78 0.76 -7.98
C SER A 114 22.98 -0.72 -7.72
N VAL A 115 22.63 -1.16 -6.51
CA VAL A 115 22.45 -2.59 -6.25
C VAL A 115 21.28 -3.14 -7.06
N SER A 116 21.37 -4.43 -7.40
CA SER A 116 20.29 -5.16 -8.06
C SER A 116 19.09 -5.33 -7.14
N ASN A 117 17.89 -5.43 -7.71
CA ASN A 117 16.70 -5.78 -6.96
C ASN A 117 16.89 -7.15 -6.26
N PRO A 118 16.80 -7.25 -4.91
CA PRO A 118 17.08 -8.50 -4.21
C PRO A 118 16.08 -9.63 -4.47
N PHE A 119 14.88 -9.28 -4.95
CA PHE A 119 13.71 -10.15 -5.04
C PHE A 119 13.26 -10.47 -6.46
N ASP A 120 13.79 -9.76 -7.46
CA ASP A 120 13.40 -9.93 -8.85
C ASP A 120 14.47 -9.39 -9.82
N LYS A 121 14.32 -9.68 -11.11
CA LYS A 121 15.13 -9.06 -12.16
C LYS A 121 14.73 -7.59 -12.33
N ASP A 122 15.70 -6.69 -12.33
CA ASP A 122 15.47 -5.28 -12.65
C ASP A 122 14.95 -5.12 -14.09
N VAL A 123 13.89 -4.32 -14.24
CA VAL A 123 13.39 -3.83 -15.53
C VAL A 123 14.10 -2.52 -15.84
N SER A 124 14.69 -2.43 -17.02
CA SER A 124 15.38 -1.24 -17.52
C SER A 124 15.41 -1.29 -19.05
N PRO A 125 14.98 -0.24 -19.77
CA PRO A 125 14.51 1.04 -19.25
C PRO A 125 13.09 0.99 -18.64
N ILE A 126 12.79 1.97 -17.79
CA ILE A 126 11.44 2.34 -17.34
C ILE A 126 11.18 3.81 -17.68
N PHE A 127 9.94 4.27 -17.67
CA PHE A 127 9.58 5.61 -18.14
C PHE A 127 8.93 6.42 -17.04
N PHE A 128 9.33 7.69 -16.92
CA PHE A 128 8.75 8.64 -15.99
C PHE A 128 7.95 9.70 -16.75
N SER A 129 6.76 10.01 -16.25
CA SER A 129 5.96 11.13 -16.74
C SER A 129 5.20 11.82 -15.60
N ALA A 130 4.93 13.10 -15.79
CA ALA A 130 4.10 13.90 -14.91
C ALA A 130 3.03 14.62 -15.72
N SER A 131 1.81 14.62 -15.22
CA SER A 131 0.66 15.27 -15.85
C SER A 131 -0.27 15.87 -14.80
N THR A 132 -1.37 16.50 -15.24
CA THR A 132 -2.36 17.10 -14.34
C THR A 132 -3.78 16.81 -14.81
N ILE A 133 -4.68 16.54 -13.86
CA ILE A 133 -6.12 16.38 -14.08
C ILE A 133 -6.84 17.45 -13.24
N GLY A 134 -7.10 18.61 -13.84
CA GLY A 134 -7.49 19.79 -13.07
C GLY A 134 -6.36 20.23 -12.15
N ALA A 135 -6.61 20.31 -10.83
CA ALA A 135 -5.60 20.63 -9.83
C ALA A 135 -4.79 19.41 -9.36
N THR A 136 -5.27 18.19 -9.60
CA THR A 136 -4.59 16.95 -9.20
C THR A 136 -3.35 16.73 -10.06
N VAL A 137 -2.19 16.57 -9.44
CA VAL A 137 -0.94 16.17 -10.12
C VAL A 137 -0.91 14.65 -10.21
N ASN A 138 -0.53 14.11 -11.35
CA ASN A 138 -0.30 12.69 -11.55
C ASN A 138 1.16 12.45 -11.93
N VAL A 139 1.82 11.50 -11.26
CA VAL A 139 3.15 11.01 -11.61
C VAL A 139 3.05 9.54 -11.90
N ARG A 140 3.63 9.14 -13.03
CA ARG A 140 3.62 7.76 -13.50
C ARG A 140 5.03 7.27 -13.75
N ILE A 141 5.36 6.10 -13.20
CA ILE A 141 6.56 5.32 -13.53
C ILE A 141 6.13 3.93 -13.99
N ASP A 142 6.41 3.59 -15.24
CA ASP A 142 5.95 2.36 -15.87
C ASP A 142 6.95 1.71 -16.82
N ALA A 143 6.53 0.58 -17.39
CA ALA A 143 7.21 -0.14 -18.45
C ALA A 143 6.16 -0.77 -19.38
N PRO A 144 6.52 -1.19 -20.61
CA PRO A 144 5.57 -1.79 -21.54
C PRO A 144 4.98 -3.10 -21.00
N ASN A 145 3.71 -3.37 -21.36
CA ASN A 145 3.00 -4.61 -21.04
C ASN A 145 2.84 -4.89 -19.53
N ARG A 146 2.74 -3.84 -18.70
CA ARG A 146 2.45 -3.95 -17.28
C ARG A 146 0.94 -3.90 -17.03
N TYR A 147 0.49 -4.64 -16.02
CA TYR A 147 -0.90 -4.60 -15.59
C TYR A 147 -1.25 -3.26 -14.95
N GLU A 148 -2.42 -2.75 -15.27
CA GLU A 148 -3.05 -1.59 -14.64
C GLU A 148 -4.46 -1.98 -14.19
N PRO A 149 -4.93 -1.48 -13.04
CA PRO A 149 -6.29 -1.76 -12.60
C PRO A 149 -7.31 -1.34 -13.67
N THR A 150 -8.20 -2.28 -14.03
CA THR A 150 -9.18 -2.12 -15.12
C THR A 150 -10.51 -1.52 -14.68
N VAL A 151 -10.69 -1.28 -13.39
CA VAL A 151 -11.89 -0.63 -12.86
C VAL A 151 -11.95 0.80 -13.39
N GLU A 152 -13.06 1.15 -14.02
CA GLU A 152 -13.28 2.52 -14.50
C GLU A 152 -13.47 3.46 -13.32
N ILE A 153 -12.61 4.47 -13.23
CA ILE A 153 -12.76 5.59 -12.30
C ILE A 153 -13.05 6.88 -13.07
N PRO A 154 -13.92 7.79 -12.56
CA PRO A 154 -14.38 8.96 -13.31
C PRO A 154 -13.28 9.90 -13.79
N ARG A 155 -12.19 10.03 -13.02
CA ARG A 155 -11.06 10.92 -13.32
C ARG A 155 -11.50 12.37 -13.60
N ASN A 156 -12.51 12.85 -12.88
CA ASN A 156 -13.04 14.19 -13.12
C ASN A 156 -11.98 15.25 -12.74
N PRO A 157 -11.84 16.33 -13.54
CA PRO A 157 -10.93 17.43 -13.23
C PRO A 157 -11.27 18.07 -11.88
N SER A 158 -10.31 18.05 -10.98
CA SER A 158 -10.47 18.64 -9.65
C SER A 158 -10.20 20.14 -9.68
N ARG A 159 -10.75 20.90 -8.71
CA ARG A 159 -10.49 22.34 -8.55
C ARG A 159 -9.85 22.59 -7.19
N SER A 160 -8.80 23.41 -7.17
CA SER A 160 -8.20 23.91 -5.95
C SER A 160 -7.71 25.34 -6.18
N THR A 161 -7.70 26.15 -5.12
CA THR A 161 -7.03 27.46 -5.11
C THR A 161 -5.53 27.35 -4.94
N ASP A 162 -5.03 26.16 -4.59
CA ASP A 162 -3.62 25.84 -4.52
C ASP A 162 -3.21 24.88 -5.64
N SER A 163 -1.91 24.69 -5.82
CA SER A 163 -1.38 23.82 -6.86
C SER A 163 -0.03 23.22 -6.46
N LEU A 164 0.16 21.97 -6.90
CA LEU A 164 1.43 21.28 -6.79
C LEU A 164 2.14 21.29 -8.15
N PHE A 165 3.44 21.07 -8.15
CA PHE A 165 4.22 20.79 -9.34
C PHE A 165 5.29 19.74 -9.05
N VAL A 166 5.74 19.08 -10.11
CA VAL A 166 6.78 18.06 -10.05
C VAL A 166 8.09 18.68 -10.51
N GLU A 167 9.14 18.48 -9.72
CA GLU A 167 10.49 18.92 -10.01
C GLU A 167 11.42 17.69 -9.99
N THR A 168 12.12 17.44 -11.09
CA THR A 168 13.20 16.44 -11.11
C THR A 168 14.42 17.01 -10.41
N LEU A 169 15.03 16.24 -9.52
CA LEU A 169 16.21 16.67 -8.76
C LEU A 169 17.47 16.07 -9.39
N ASP A 170 18.50 16.91 -9.54
CA ASP A 170 19.79 16.54 -10.14
C ASP A 170 20.88 16.46 -9.05
N ASN A 171 20.53 15.95 -7.86
CA ASN A 171 21.32 16.16 -6.64
C ASN A 171 22.14 14.94 -6.20
N ASP A 172 21.99 13.79 -6.87
CA ASP A 172 22.65 12.53 -6.54
C ASP A 172 22.92 11.73 -7.83
N ASP A 173 23.78 10.71 -7.78
CA ASP A 173 24.07 9.79 -8.90
C ASP A 173 22.84 8.99 -9.41
N VAL A 174 21.66 9.20 -8.80
CA VAL A 174 20.39 8.58 -9.16
C VAL A 174 19.28 9.61 -9.31
N PHE A 175 18.40 9.35 -10.26
CA PHE A 175 17.15 10.07 -10.48
C PHE A 175 16.28 10.08 -9.23
N SER A 176 15.86 11.29 -8.86
CA SER A 176 14.82 11.52 -7.88
C SER A 176 13.93 12.69 -8.34
N PHE A 177 12.75 12.80 -7.74
CA PHE A 177 11.87 13.93 -7.97
C PHE A 177 11.21 14.36 -6.66
N ALA A 178 10.79 15.61 -6.64
CA ALA A 178 9.99 16.18 -5.58
C ALA A 178 8.65 16.67 -6.13
N VAL A 179 7.60 16.53 -5.33
CA VAL A 179 6.34 17.24 -5.53
C VAL A 179 6.33 18.40 -4.54
N LYS A 180 6.13 19.62 -5.05
CA LYS A 180 6.21 20.85 -4.27
C LYS A 180 4.95 21.69 -4.43
N ARG A 181 4.58 22.37 -3.36
CA ARG A 181 3.53 23.38 -3.37
C ARG A 181 4.04 24.64 -4.06
N LYS A 182 3.31 25.15 -5.06
CA LYS A 182 3.73 26.35 -5.81
C LYS A 182 3.80 27.59 -4.92
N SER A 183 2.82 27.76 -4.04
CA SER A 183 2.65 28.96 -3.21
C SER A 183 3.75 29.13 -2.16
N THR A 184 4.12 28.05 -1.47
CA THR A 184 5.08 28.10 -0.34
C THR A 184 6.43 27.46 -0.64
N GLN A 185 6.58 26.76 -1.77
CA GLN A 185 7.72 25.90 -2.09
C GLN A 185 7.92 24.73 -1.10
N GLN A 186 6.94 24.47 -0.23
CA GLN A 186 6.94 23.30 0.65
C GLN A 186 7.02 22.02 -0.17
N VAL A 187 8.00 21.17 0.14
CA VAL A 187 8.11 19.85 -0.45
C VAL A 187 7.14 18.91 0.25
N VAL A 188 6.20 18.33 -0.49
CA VAL A 188 5.19 17.42 0.05
C VAL A 188 5.54 15.95 -0.16
N TRP A 189 6.40 15.68 -1.14
CA TRP A 189 6.89 14.35 -1.48
C TRP A 189 8.28 14.49 -2.07
N ASP A 190 9.27 13.73 -1.60
CA ASP A 190 10.67 13.85 -2.00
C ASP A 190 11.34 12.47 -2.05
N THR A 191 11.63 11.99 -3.25
CA THR A 191 12.22 10.67 -3.45
C THR A 191 13.75 10.65 -3.37
N SER A 192 14.40 11.75 -2.96
CA SER A 192 15.86 11.80 -2.80
C SER A 192 16.40 10.87 -1.69
N ILE A 193 15.52 10.33 -0.85
CA ILE A 193 15.87 9.22 0.06
C ILE A 193 16.40 7.99 -0.71
N GLY A 194 16.08 7.86 -2.00
CA GLY A 194 16.58 6.82 -2.90
C GLY A 194 15.79 5.51 -2.82
N GLY A 195 16.38 4.43 -3.35
CA GLY A 195 15.82 3.09 -3.24
C GLY A 195 14.69 2.78 -4.22
N LEU A 196 14.62 3.48 -5.35
CA LEU A 196 13.71 3.12 -6.46
C LEU A 196 14.15 1.76 -7.05
N LEU A 197 13.30 0.76 -6.93
CA LEU A 197 13.48 -0.56 -7.53
C LEU A 197 12.27 -0.88 -8.40
N PHE A 198 12.50 -1.45 -9.58
CA PHE A 198 11.42 -1.78 -10.50
C PHE A 198 11.68 -3.14 -11.17
N GLY A 199 11.02 -4.18 -10.66
CA GLY A 199 10.95 -5.52 -11.24
C GLY A 199 9.56 -5.85 -11.78
N ASP A 200 9.39 -7.05 -12.32
CA ASP A 200 8.10 -7.60 -12.72
C ASP A 200 7.18 -7.85 -11.51
N LYS A 201 7.75 -8.35 -10.41
CA LYS A 201 7.08 -8.77 -9.18
C LYS A 201 7.60 -8.10 -7.91
N TYR A 202 8.39 -7.04 -8.05
CA TYR A 202 8.83 -6.23 -6.92
C TYR A 202 9.12 -4.81 -7.37
N ILE A 203 8.28 -3.86 -6.97
CA ILE A 203 8.43 -2.44 -7.23
C ILE A 203 8.48 -1.72 -5.88
N GLN A 204 9.42 -0.80 -5.72
CA GLN A 204 9.61 -0.01 -4.51
C GLN A 204 9.89 1.45 -4.84
N ILE A 205 9.27 2.36 -4.10
CA ILE A 205 9.61 3.79 -4.10
C ILE A 205 9.52 4.32 -2.68
N ALA A 206 10.44 5.21 -2.31
CA ALA A 206 10.48 5.83 -1.00
C ALA A 206 10.44 7.35 -1.11
N THR A 207 9.94 8.00 -0.06
CA THR A 207 9.76 9.45 -0.01
C THR A 207 9.94 9.99 1.40
N TYR A 208 10.61 11.13 1.55
CA TYR A 208 10.44 11.94 2.75
C TYR A 208 9.05 12.59 2.76
N LEU A 209 8.57 12.89 3.96
CA LEU A 209 7.31 13.60 4.18
C LEU A 209 7.54 14.93 4.88
N PRO A 210 6.69 15.94 4.67
CA PRO A 210 6.84 17.25 5.31
C PRO A 210 6.56 17.23 6.81
N SER A 211 5.83 16.21 7.31
CA SER A 211 5.52 16.06 8.73
C SER A 211 5.13 14.63 9.10
N THR A 212 4.95 14.37 10.40
CA THR A 212 4.45 13.10 10.96
C THR A 212 2.92 13.03 11.07
N LYS A 213 2.21 14.07 10.65
CA LYS A 213 0.74 14.17 10.74
C LYS A 213 0.10 13.53 9.50
N VAL A 214 0.18 12.20 9.42
CA VAL A 214 -0.36 11.41 8.32
C VAL A 214 -1.54 10.57 8.79
N TYR A 215 -2.57 10.48 7.96
CA TYR A 215 -3.84 9.83 8.22
C TYR A 215 -4.26 8.97 7.03
N GLY A 216 -4.79 7.78 7.29
CA GLY A 216 -5.26 6.88 6.24
C GLY A 216 -4.31 5.71 5.98
N PHE A 217 -4.26 5.34 4.71
CA PHE A 217 -4.20 3.99 4.15
C PHE A 217 -4.93 2.88 4.94
N GLY A 218 -5.16 1.73 4.31
CA GLY A 218 -5.94 0.65 4.92
C GLY A 218 -6.29 -0.46 3.93
N GLU A 219 -7.10 -1.44 4.30
CA GLU A 219 -7.80 -1.56 5.59
C GLU A 219 -6.95 -2.29 6.64
N ASN A 220 -6.74 -1.65 7.79
CA ASN A 220 -6.00 -2.18 8.93
C ASN A 220 -6.61 -1.63 10.23
N VAL A 221 -6.34 -2.29 11.36
CA VAL A 221 -6.68 -1.72 12.68
C VAL A 221 -5.56 -0.79 13.16
N HIS A 222 -5.72 0.50 12.86
CA HIS A 222 -4.84 1.53 13.43
C HIS A 222 -5.27 1.87 14.86
N GLN A 223 -4.35 1.75 15.82
CA GLN A 223 -4.59 2.09 17.23
C GLN A 223 -4.90 3.59 17.45
N THR A 224 -4.45 4.43 16.53
CA THR A 224 -4.71 5.87 16.50
C THR A 224 -4.96 6.32 15.07
N LEU A 225 -5.77 7.37 14.89
CA LEU A 225 -6.04 7.93 13.56
C LEU A 225 -4.77 8.50 12.89
N LYS A 226 -3.91 9.18 13.68
CA LYS A 226 -2.60 9.66 13.22
C LYS A 226 -1.60 8.50 13.25
N HIS A 227 -0.85 8.32 12.19
CA HIS A 227 0.22 7.33 12.12
C HIS A 227 1.37 7.61 13.10
N ASN A 228 2.02 6.52 13.52
CA ASN A 228 3.23 6.59 14.33
C ASN A 228 4.47 6.57 13.44
N PHE A 229 5.33 7.58 13.57
CA PHE A 229 6.62 7.68 12.89
C PHE A 229 7.80 7.56 13.86
N THR A 230 7.62 7.21 15.13
CA THR A 230 8.76 7.06 16.06
C THR A 230 9.60 5.82 15.78
N GLU A 231 9.04 4.85 15.06
CA GLU A 231 9.65 3.57 14.74
C GLU A 231 9.29 3.16 13.31
N TYR A 232 9.95 2.12 12.80
CA TYR A 232 9.60 1.56 11.50
C TYR A 232 8.39 0.67 11.64
N ARG A 233 7.36 0.89 10.81
CA ARG A 233 6.14 0.09 10.85
C ARG A 233 5.61 -0.16 9.45
N THR A 234 5.41 -1.42 9.12
CA THR A 234 4.89 -1.86 7.83
C THR A 234 3.43 -2.27 7.94
N TRP A 235 2.60 -1.76 7.05
CA TRP A 235 1.18 -2.06 6.94
C TRP A 235 0.91 -2.73 5.59
N GLY A 236 0.52 -4.00 5.64
CA GLY A 236 0.17 -4.76 4.45
C GLY A 236 -1.24 -4.43 3.97
N MET A 237 -1.43 -4.42 2.66
CA MET A 237 -2.70 -4.20 1.99
C MET A 237 -2.91 -5.26 0.90
N PHE A 238 -3.83 -6.17 1.19
CA PHE A 238 -4.34 -7.18 0.26
C PHE A 238 -5.67 -7.68 0.81
N ALA A 239 -6.75 -7.59 0.04
CA ALA A 239 -8.09 -7.94 0.54
C ALA A 239 -8.10 -9.37 1.11
N ARG A 240 -8.46 -9.49 2.40
CA ARG A 240 -8.43 -10.75 3.14
C ARG A 240 -9.49 -10.77 4.22
N ASP A 241 -10.22 -11.87 4.28
CA ASP A 241 -11.07 -12.18 5.43
C ASP A 241 -10.20 -12.52 6.64
N GLU A 242 -10.14 -11.57 7.57
CA GLU A 242 -9.43 -11.67 8.84
C GLU A 242 -10.18 -10.81 9.87
N PRO A 243 -10.50 -11.34 11.07
CA PRO A 243 -11.16 -10.56 12.09
C PRO A 243 -10.30 -9.36 12.54
N PRO A 244 -10.87 -8.16 12.70
CA PRO A 244 -10.15 -7.02 13.24
C PRO A 244 -9.81 -7.26 14.72
N ASP A 245 -8.54 -7.05 15.08
CA ASP A 245 -8.07 -7.11 16.47
C ASP A 245 -7.49 -5.75 16.87
N SER A 246 -8.16 -5.09 17.82
CA SER A 246 -7.74 -3.81 18.40
C SER A 246 -7.09 -3.93 19.77
N SER A 247 -6.90 -5.14 20.29
CA SER A 247 -6.34 -5.36 21.64
C SER A 247 -4.86 -4.98 21.74
N HIS A 248 -4.14 -4.99 20.61
CA HIS A 248 -2.75 -4.59 20.48
C HIS A 248 -2.45 -4.12 19.04
N VAL A 249 -1.23 -3.63 18.79
CA VAL A 249 -0.81 -3.25 17.43
C VAL A 249 -0.66 -4.52 16.60
N VAL A 250 -1.52 -4.69 15.60
CA VAL A 250 -1.47 -5.76 14.60
C VAL A 250 -1.51 -5.10 13.22
N THR A 251 -0.52 -5.38 12.37
CA THR A 251 -0.38 -4.74 11.05
C THR A 251 -0.90 -5.62 9.89
N LYS A 252 -1.77 -6.58 10.21
CA LYS A 252 -2.41 -7.47 9.22
C LYS A 252 -3.29 -6.65 8.27
N ASN A 253 -3.29 -7.05 7.01
CA ASN A 253 -4.28 -6.66 6.02
C ASN A 253 -5.66 -7.24 6.36
N LEU A 254 -6.72 -6.47 6.09
CA LEU A 254 -8.12 -6.84 6.28
C LEU A 254 -8.87 -6.84 4.93
N TYR A 255 -10.16 -6.52 4.92
CA TYR A 255 -11.07 -6.74 3.80
C TYR A 255 -10.81 -5.81 2.61
N GLY A 256 -10.51 -4.54 2.87
CA GLY A 256 -10.29 -3.50 1.86
C GLY A 256 -8.83 -3.20 1.53
N VAL A 257 -8.61 -2.56 0.37
CA VAL A 257 -7.33 -2.02 -0.08
C VAL A 257 -7.51 -0.54 -0.43
N HIS A 258 -6.93 0.32 0.40
CA HIS A 258 -7.07 1.77 0.37
C HIS A 258 -5.68 2.45 0.39
N PRO A 259 -4.94 2.48 -0.73
CA PRO A 259 -3.61 3.12 -0.80
C PRO A 259 -3.72 4.65 -0.94
N PHE A 260 -4.53 5.28 -0.08
CA PHE A 260 -4.74 6.72 -0.01
C PHE A 260 -4.44 7.24 1.39
N TYR A 261 -3.69 8.33 1.49
CA TYR A 261 -3.47 9.03 2.76
C TYR A 261 -3.56 10.55 2.58
N ILE A 262 -3.81 11.23 3.71
CA ILE A 262 -3.77 12.69 3.84
C ILE A 262 -2.66 13.03 4.82
N ALA A 263 -1.90 14.08 4.53
CA ALA A 263 -0.89 14.60 5.43
C ALA A 263 -1.08 16.11 5.66
N LEU A 264 -0.89 16.54 6.90
CA LEU A 264 -0.85 17.95 7.27
C LEU A 264 0.59 18.46 7.24
N GLU A 265 0.84 19.52 6.51
CA GLU A 265 2.13 20.18 6.38
C GLU A 265 2.47 21.06 7.60
N PRO A 266 3.75 21.42 7.81
CA PRO A 266 4.16 22.33 8.87
C PRO A 266 3.48 23.71 8.82
N ASP A 267 3.14 24.18 7.63
CA ASP A 267 2.46 25.46 7.38
C ASP A 267 0.92 25.37 7.48
N ALA A 268 0.41 24.24 7.99
CA ALA A 268 -1.00 23.91 8.15
C ALA A 268 -1.79 23.68 6.86
N ASN A 269 -1.14 23.70 5.69
CA ASN A 269 -1.75 23.16 4.49
C ASN A 269 -1.88 21.63 4.59
N ALA A 270 -2.73 21.04 3.75
CA ALA A 270 -2.86 19.61 3.58
C ALA A 270 -2.47 19.18 2.16
N HIS A 271 -2.10 17.92 2.00
CA HIS A 271 -2.10 17.25 0.71
C HIS A 271 -2.58 15.81 0.88
N GLY A 272 -3.03 15.21 -0.21
CA GLY A 272 -3.32 13.78 -0.27
C GLY A 272 -2.46 13.09 -1.30
N VAL A 273 -2.21 11.80 -1.09
CA VAL A 273 -1.55 10.94 -2.07
C VAL A 273 -2.35 9.66 -2.22
N PHE A 274 -2.61 9.26 -3.46
CA PHE A 274 -3.24 8.01 -3.83
C PHE A 274 -2.36 7.24 -4.81
N ILE A 275 -2.13 5.96 -4.57
CA ILE A 275 -1.37 5.09 -5.47
C ILE A 275 -2.35 4.11 -6.14
N TRP A 276 -2.56 4.26 -7.45
CA TRP A 276 -3.46 3.41 -8.22
C TRP A 276 -2.79 2.09 -8.61
N ASN A 277 -2.85 1.13 -7.69
CA ASN A 277 -2.34 -0.23 -7.87
C ASN A 277 -3.19 -1.22 -7.06
N SER A 278 -3.49 -2.39 -7.60
CA SER A 278 -4.33 -3.42 -6.95
C SER A 278 -3.58 -4.71 -6.63
N ASN A 279 -2.28 -4.80 -6.92
CA ASN A 279 -1.45 -5.93 -6.49
C ASN A 279 -1.30 -5.90 -4.97
N PRO A 280 -0.94 -7.04 -4.32
CA PRO A 280 -0.50 -7.02 -2.94
C PRO A 280 0.60 -5.98 -2.73
N GLN A 281 0.40 -5.13 -1.73
CA GLN A 281 1.20 -3.94 -1.53
C GLN A 281 1.34 -3.65 -0.03
N GLU A 282 2.31 -2.84 0.32
CA GLU A 282 2.56 -2.41 1.68
C GLU A 282 3.13 -1.00 1.73
N ILE A 283 2.94 -0.35 2.88
CA ILE A 283 3.58 0.92 3.21
C ILE A 283 4.35 0.75 4.51
N THR A 284 5.65 1.04 4.50
CA THR A 284 6.47 1.18 5.69
C THR A 284 6.62 2.66 6.05
N THR A 285 6.25 3.07 7.27
CA THR A 285 6.56 4.38 7.85
C THR A 285 7.89 4.32 8.59
N GLY A 286 8.70 5.37 8.56
CA GLY A 286 9.93 5.44 9.38
C GLY A 286 10.30 6.86 9.85
N PRO A 287 11.29 7.03 10.75
CA PRO A 287 11.37 8.24 11.61
C PRO A 287 11.81 9.56 10.98
N ALA A 288 12.39 9.55 9.78
CA ALA A 288 12.96 10.74 9.15
C ALA A 288 12.06 11.97 8.93
N PRO A 289 10.71 11.96 8.96
CA PRO A 289 9.74 10.92 8.62
C PRO A 289 9.74 10.58 7.12
N HIS A 290 9.47 9.32 6.80
CA HIS A 290 9.40 8.86 5.40
C HIS A 290 8.40 7.71 5.24
N LEU A 291 8.01 7.46 3.98
CA LEU A 291 7.28 6.27 3.57
C LEU A 291 8.09 5.47 2.57
N VAL A 292 8.01 4.15 2.65
CA VAL A 292 8.46 3.22 1.62
C VAL A 292 7.23 2.46 1.13
N TYR A 293 6.85 2.67 -0.13
CA TYR A 293 5.80 1.90 -0.78
C TYR A 293 6.43 0.72 -1.51
N ARG A 294 5.87 -0.49 -1.31
CA ARG A 294 6.26 -1.70 -2.04
C ARG A 294 5.04 -2.40 -2.59
N THR A 295 5.16 -2.97 -3.78
CA THR A 295 4.11 -3.77 -4.40
C THR A 295 4.72 -4.89 -5.23
N ILE A 296 3.98 -5.99 -5.35
CA ILE A 296 4.45 -7.17 -6.09
C ILE A 296 4.01 -7.19 -7.57
N GLY A 297 3.63 -6.04 -8.13
CA GLY A 297 3.23 -5.96 -9.53
C GLY A 297 2.69 -4.60 -9.95
N GLY A 298 2.22 -4.54 -11.19
CA GLY A 298 1.67 -3.33 -11.82
C GLY A 298 2.70 -2.24 -12.12
N ILE A 299 2.30 -1.00 -11.90
CA ILE A 299 3.10 0.22 -12.13
C ILE A 299 3.02 1.15 -10.91
N LEU A 300 3.79 2.24 -10.92
CA LEU A 300 3.60 3.35 -9.98
C LEU A 300 2.75 4.43 -10.68
N ASP A 301 1.46 4.46 -10.40
CA ASP A 301 0.54 5.51 -10.87
C ASP A 301 0.04 6.32 -9.66
N ILE A 302 0.66 7.47 -9.41
CA ILE A 302 0.56 8.21 -8.15
C ILE A 302 -0.13 9.55 -8.38
N TYR A 303 -1.18 9.83 -7.60
CA TYR A 303 -1.95 11.06 -7.65
C TYR A 303 -1.70 11.89 -6.40
N PHE A 304 -1.47 13.18 -6.58
CA PHE A 304 -1.24 14.16 -5.53
C PHE A 304 -2.34 15.22 -5.57
N PHE A 305 -3.01 15.39 -4.44
CA PHE A 305 -4.16 16.29 -4.30
C PHE A 305 -3.75 17.51 -3.44
N PRO A 306 -3.68 18.73 -4.00
CA PRO A 306 -3.37 19.93 -3.22
C PRO A 306 -4.46 20.28 -2.21
N GLY A 307 -4.11 20.66 -0.98
CA GLY A 307 -4.99 21.39 -0.04
C GLY A 307 -5.29 22.83 -0.49
N PRO A 308 -5.62 23.76 0.42
CA PRO A 308 -5.05 23.86 1.78
C PRO A 308 -5.73 23.01 2.86
N GLU A 309 -7.02 22.70 2.75
CA GLU A 309 -7.74 21.99 3.83
C GLU A 309 -7.82 20.47 3.58
N PRO A 310 -7.79 19.62 4.64
CA PRO A 310 -8.00 18.17 4.50
C PRO A 310 -9.28 17.81 3.73
N GLU A 311 -10.35 18.59 3.91
CA GLU A 311 -11.64 18.30 3.29
C GLU A 311 -11.61 18.57 1.79
N GLN A 312 -10.83 19.55 1.35
CA GLN A 312 -10.58 19.80 -0.07
C GLN A 312 -9.74 18.69 -0.69
N VAL A 313 -8.81 18.10 0.06
CA VAL A 313 -8.06 16.91 -0.38
C VAL A 313 -9.01 15.75 -0.63
N VAL A 314 -9.93 15.47 0.30
CA VAL A 314 -10.96 14.42 0.15
C VAL A 314 -11.86 14.68 -1.04
N GLN A 315 -12.34 15.91 -1.23
CA GLN A 315 -13.18 16.28 -2.38
C GLN A 315 -12.50 16.00 -3.72
N GLN A 316 -11.20 16.29 -3.83
CA GLN A 316 -10.44 16.05 -5.06
C GLN A 316 -10.16 14.55 -5.27
N TYR A 317 -9.90 13.80 -4.20
CA TYR A 317 -9.81 12.35 -4.26
C TYR A 317 -11.12 11.73 -4.77
N LEU A 318 -12.26 12.15 -4.24
CA LEU A 318 -13.59 11.68 -4.67
C LEU A 318 -13.95 12.14 -6.10
N ALA A 319 -13.46 13.30 -6.55
CA ALA A 319 -13.59 13.69 -7.96
C ALA A 319 -12.84 12.72 -8.89
N LEU A 320 -11.69 12.22 -8.45
CA LEU A 320 -10.90 11.24 -9.21
C LEU A 320 -11.53 9.85 -9.20
N ILE A 321 -11.86 9.30 -8.02
CA ILE A 321 -12.27 7.90 -7.86
C ILE A 321 -13.78 7.66 -7.90
N GLY A 322 -14.59 8.72 -7.79
CA GLY A 322 -16.04 8.64 -7.71
C GLY A 322 -16.55 9.07 -6.34
N THR A 323 -17.65 9.81 -6.35
CA THR A 323 -18.34 10.24 -5.13
C THR A 323 -19.18 9.11 -4.54
N PRO A 324 -19.34 9.04 -3.21
CA PRO A 324 -20.22 8.06 -2.59
C PRO A 324 -21.65 8.23 -3.10
N ILE A 325 -22.37 7.11 -3.20
CA ILE A 325 -23.81 7.14 -3.50
C ILE A 325 -24.56 7.84 -2.35
N LEU A 326 -25.62 8.58 -2.67
CA LEU A 326 -26.55 9.05 -1.64
C LEU A 326 -27.34 7.83 -1.13
N PRO A 327 -27.19 7.42 0.15
CA PRO A 327 -27.93 6.28 0.66
C PRO A 327 -29.43 6.56 0.70
N ALA A 328 -30.24 5.52 0.57
CA ALA A 328 -31.67 5.63 0.86
C ALA A 328 -31.87 6.07 2.32
N TYR A 329 -32.85 6.94 2.58
CA TYR A 329 -32.99 7.59 3.89
C TYR A 329 -33.11 6.61 5.06
N PHE A 330 -33.83 5.49 4.87
CA PHE A 330 -34.00 4.45 5.90
C PHE A 330 -32.68 3.79 6.31
N ALA A 331 -31.65 3.81 5.46
CA ALA A 331 -30.34 3.22 5.76
C ALA A 331 -29.56 4.04 6.82
N LEU A 332 -29.97 5.28 7.09
CA LEU A 332 -29.43 6.09 8.18
C LEU A 332 -30.04 5.71 9.54
N GLY A 333 -31.11 4.93 9.54
CA GLY A 333 -31.78 4.44 10.74
C GLY A 333 -31.02 3.32 11.44
N PHE A 334 -31.45 2.98 12.66
CA PHE A 334 -30.86 1.87 13.40
C PHE A 334 -31.21 0.53 12.74
N GLN A 335 -30.21 -0.33 12.63
CA GLN A 335 -30.32 -1.61 11.93
C GLN A 335 -29.96 -2.76 12.85
N LEU A 336 -30.82 -3.78 12.91
CA LEU A 336 -30.65 -4.93 13.80
C LEU A 336 -30.19 -6.15 13.00
N CYS A 337 -29.03 -6.69 13.36
CA CYS A 337 -28.43 -7.85 12.70
C CYS A 337 -27.84 -8.81 13.71
N ARG A 338 -27.80 -10.09 13.34
CA ARG A 338 -27.07 -11.16 14.03
C ARG A 338 -26.91 -12.35 13.09
N PHE A 339 -25.72 -12.93 13.08
CA PHE A 339 -25.49 -14.31 12.67
C PHE A 339 -25.97 -15.30 13.74
N GLY A 340 -26.71 -16.31 13.33
CA GLY A 340 -27.03 -17.50 14.12
C GLY A 340 -28.48 -17.61 14.59
N TYR A 341 -29.42 -16.84 14.04
CA TYR A 341 -30.85 -16.99 14.35
C TYR A 341 -31.35 -18.39 13.95
N LYS A 342 -32.09 -19.08 14.82
CA LYS A 342 -32.46 -20.48 14.60
C LYS A 342 -33.75 -20.69 13.83
N SER A 343 -34.53 -19.62 13.63
CA SER A 343 -35.81 -19.63 12.92
C SER A 343 -36.33 -18.22 12.69
N LEU A 344 -37.28 -18.07 11.76
CA LEU A 344 -38.03 -16.83 11.55
C LEU A 344 -38.75 -16.35 12.83
N ASP A 345 -39.28 -17.27 13.64
CA ASP A 345 -39.93 -16.94 14.91
C ASP A 345 -39.00 -16.23 15.90
N GLU A 346 -37.71 -16.59 15.91
CA GLU A 346 -36.72 -15.94 16.76
C GLU A 346 -36.46 -14.50 16.30
N VAL A 347 -36.42 -14.27 14.98
CA VAL A 347 -36.33 -12.92 14.39
C VAL A 347 -37.57 -12.10 14.75
N LYS A 348 -38.78 -12.63 14.50
CA LYS A 348 -40.07 -12.00 14.85
C LYS A 348 -40.10 -11.57 16.32
N LYS A 349 -39.75 -12.46 17.25
CA LYS A 349 -39.70 -12.17 18.69
C LYS A 349 -38.66 -11.10 19.03
N THR A 350 -37.50 -11.14 18.39
CA THR A 350 -36.41 -10.19 18.66
C THR A 350 -36.78 -8.78 18.18
N VAL A 351 -37.28 -8.64 16.95
CA VAL A 351 -37.77 -7.36 16.40
C VAL A 351 -38.91 -6.81 17.25
N LYS A 352 -39.92 -7.64 17.56
CA LYS A 352 -41.04 -7.24 18.42
C LYS A 352 -40.57 -6.75 19.79
N ARG A 353 -39.59 -7.42 20.41
CA ARG A 353 -39.02 -6.98 21.69
C ARG A 353 -38.35 -5.61 21.57
N VAL A 354 -37.54 -5.37 20.55
CA VAL A 354 -36.88 -4.07 20.33
C VAL A 354 -37.93 -2.96 20.18
N ARG A 355 -38.96 -3.19 19.36
CA ARG A 355 -40.06 -2.23 19.17
C ARG A 355 -40.88 -1.98 20.44
N ASN A 356 -41.18 -3.03 21.21
CA ASN A 356 -41.90 -2.90 22.48
C ASN A 356 -41.16 -2.04 23.51
N HIS A 357 -39.83 -1.91 23.41
CA HIS A 357 -39.04 -1.03 24.26
C HIS A 357 -38.93 0.41 23.71
N GLY A 358 -39.61 0.72 22.61
CA GLY A 358 -39.58 2.06 22.01
C GLY A 358 -38.25 2.45 21.36
N ILE A 359 -37.39 1.47 21.03
CA ILE A 359 -36.12 1.71 20.34
C ILE A 359 -36.42 1.98 18.85
N PRO A 360 -36.03 3.15 18.29
CA PRO A 360 -36.15 3.41 16.87
C PRO A 360 -35.36 2.37 16.08
N MET A 361 -35.95 1.85 15.01
CA MET A 361 -35.37 0.82 14.15
C MET A 361 -35.98 0.98 12.76
N ASP A 362 -35.16 0.82 11.72
CA ASP A 362 -35.59 0.98 10.32
C ASP A 362 -35.34 -0.28 9.51
N VAL A 363 -34.32 -1.08 9.84
CA VAL A 363 -33.90 -2.25 9.05
C VAL A 363 -33.67 -3.47 9.93
N SER A 364 -34.29 -4.59 9.57
CA SER A 364 -33.94 -5.92 10.08
C SER A 364 -33.08 -6.66 9.06
N TYR A 365 -31.97 -7.25 9.51
CA TYR A 365 -31.17 -8.13 8.65
C TYR A 365 -31.60 -9.59 8.79
N ALA A 366 -31.44 -10.34 7.72
CA ALA A 366 -31.36 -11.78 7.75
C ALA A 366 -30.00 -12.22 7.23
N ASP A 367 -29.22 -12.81 8.12
CA ASP A 367 -27.94 -13.46 7.84
C ASP A 367 -28.18 -14.85 7.21
N ILE A 368 -27.11 -15.54 6.81
CA ILE A 368 -27.12 -16.78 6.03
C ILE A 368 -28.01 -17.91 6.59
N ASP A 369 -28.37 -17.86 7.87
CA ASP A 369 -29.26 -18.84 8.51
C ASP A 369 -30.66 -18.91 7.88
N TYR A 370 -31.09 -17.87 7.16
CA TYR A 370 -32.39 -17.89 6.47
C TYR A 370 -32.42 -18.84 5.27
N MET A 371 -31.24 -19.13 4.70
CA MET A 371 -31.06 -19.92 3.50
C MET A 371 -31.18 -21.42 3.80
N ASP A 372 -31.55 -22.21 2.79
CA ASP A 372 -31.45 -23.66 2.83
C ASP A 372 -29.97 -24.07 2.74
N HIS A 373 -29.40 -24.58 3.84
CA HIS A 373 -27.99 -24.98 3.92
C HIS A 373 -27.02 -23.90 3.39
N TYR A 374 -27.28 -22.62 3.69
CA TYR A 374 -26.44 -21.47 3.28
C TYR A 374 -26.32 -21.26 1.77
N LYS A 375 -27.23 -21.82 0.96
CA LYS A 375 -27.27 -21.61 -0.49
C LYS A 375 -27.99 -20.32 -0.82
N ASP A 376 -27.33 -19.42 -1.55
CA ASP A 376 -27.96 -18.20 -2.04
C ASP A 376 -29.28 -18.47 -2.77
N PHE A 377 -30.19 -17.51 -2.67
CA PHE A 377 -31.51 -17.52 -3.34
C PHE A 377 -32.45 -18.66 -2.91
N THR A 378 -32.27 -19.17 -1.68
CA THR A 378 -33.14 -20.19 -1.09
C THR A 378 -33.71 -19.75 0.26
N LEU A 379 -34.72 -20.47 0.74
CA LEU A 379 -35.25 -20.37 2.10
C LEU A 379 -35.18 -21.75 2.75
N GLY A 380 -34.68 -21.80 3.99
CA GLY A 380 -34.71 -23.04 4.78
C GLY A 380 -36.11 -23.33 5.33
N ASP A 381 -36.36 -24.57 5.74
CA ASP A 381 -37.67 -25.05 6.21
C ASP A 381 -38.30 -24.19 7.33
N LYS A 382 -37.46 -23.57 8.17
CA LYS A 382 -37.89 -22.71 9.30
C LYS A 382 -38.14 -21.24 8.91
N TRP A 383 -38.07 -20.95 7.61
CA TRP A 383 -38.12 -19.61 7.03
C TRP A 383 -39.11 -19.54 5.85
N MET A 384 -39.96 -20.55 5.65
CA MET A 384 -40.90 -20.58 4.52
C MET A 384 -41.88 -19.40 4.50
N GLU A 385 -42.25 -18.86 5.66
CA GLU A 385 -43.12 -17.67 5.80
C GLU A 385 -42.35 -16.34 5.74
N PHE A 386 -41.08 -16.35 5.35
CA PHE A 386 -40.23 -15.15 5.41
C PHE A 386 -40.73 -14.02 4.51
N GLY A 387 -41.32 -14.34 3.36
CA GLY A 387 -41.96 -13.36 2.48
C GLY A 387 -43.15 -12.65 3.15
N GLU A 388 -44.02 -13.39 3.84
CA GLU A 388 -45.16 -12.81 4.56
C GLU A 388 -44.71 -11.90 5.70
N TYR A 389 -43.61 -12.27 6.37
CA TYR A 389 -43.03 -11.43 7.41
C TYR A 389 -42.35 -10.18 6.84
N ALA A 390 -41.70 -10.26 5.68
CA ALA A 390 -41.19 -9.08 4.99
C ALA A 390 -42.33 -8.10 4.67
N ASP A 391 -43.49 -8.59 4.21
CA ASP A 391 -44.68 -7.76 3.99
C ASP A 391 -45.21 -7.14 5.30
N GLU A 392 -45.14 -7.85 6.43
CA GLU A 392 -45.46 -7.31 7.75
C GLU A 392 -44.53 -6.15 8.14
N LEU A 393 -43.22 -6.34 7.98
CA LEU A 393 -42.23 -5.30 8.23
C LEU A 393 -42.49 -4.06 7.37
N HIS A 394 -42.73 -4.24 6.07
CA HIS A 394 -43.03 -3.13 5.16
C HIS A 394 -44.31 -2.37 5.56
N ARG A 395 -45.37 -3.08 5.97
CA ARG A 395 -46.60 -2.44 6.49
C ARG A 395 -46.35 -1.59 7.72
N ASP A 396 -45.36 -1.96 8.52
CA ASP A 396 -44.96 -1.26 9.74
C ASP A 396 -43.90 -0.17 9.50
N GLY A 397 -43.54 0.10 8.24
CA GLY A 397 -42.55 1.12 7.85
C GLY A 397 -41.09 0.67 8.02
N LEU A 398 -40.86 -0.63 8.22
CA LEU A 398 -39.54 -1.24 8.35
C LEU A 398 -39.09 -1.82 7.01
N HIS A 399 -37.78 -2.02 6.90
CA HIS A 399 -37.14 -2.64 5.74
C HIS A 399 -36.44 -3.92 6.15
N ILE A 400 -36.17 -4.78 5.15
CA ILE A 400 -35.41 -6.00 5.32
C ILE A 400 -34.17 -5.97 4.43
N ALA A 401 -33.03 -6.36 4.99
CA ALA A 401 -31.77 -6.50 4.27
C ALA A 401 -31.32 -7.97 4.33
N LEU A 402 -30.99 -8.54 3.19
CA LEU A 402 -30.57 -9.94 3.06
C LEU A 402 -29.09 -9.98 2.71
N ILE A 403 -28.36 -10.88 3.34
CA ILE A 403 -27.01 -11.22 2.91
C ILE A 403 -27.07 -12.09 1.65
N PHE A 404 -26.09 -11.92 0.77
CA PHE A 404 -25.81 -12.81 -0.35
C PHE A 404 -24.29 -12.96 -0.45
N ASP A 405 -23.84 -14.16 -0.71
CA ASP A 405 -22.42 -14.47 -0.85
C ASP A 405 -22.02 -14.57 -2.34
N PRO A 406 -20.75 -14.31 -2.69
CA PRO A 406 -20.32 -14.40 -4.09
C PRO A 406 -20.12 -15.85 -4.56
N ALA A 407 -19.97 -16.79 -3.63
CA ALA A 407 -19.67 -18.18 -3.94
C ALA A 407 -20.94 -19.01 -4.11
N VAL A 408 -21.08 -19.64 -5.28
CA VAL A 408 -22.25 -20.44 -5.63
C VAL A 408 -21.91 -21.92 -5.56
N GLN A 409 -22.63 -22.67 -4.72
CA GLN A 409 -22.47 -24.13 -4.60
C GLN A 409 -22.61 -24.83 -5.97
N ALA A 410 -21.71 -25.77 -6.28
CA ALA A 410 -21.54 -26.29 -7.65
C ALA A 410 -22.57 -27.36 -8.09
N ASP A 411 -23.48 -27.79 -7.21
CA ASP A 411 -24.42 -28.89 -7.45
C ASP A 411 -25.89 -28.53 -7.16
N TYR A 412 -26.29 -27.27 -7.37
CA TYR A 412 -27.70 -26.86 -7.27
C TYR A 412 -28.19 -26.00 -8.45
N THR A 413 -29.50 -25.76 -8.47
CA THR A 413 -30.25 -25.22 -9.62
C THR A 413 -29.80 -23.83 -10.08
N ILE A 414 -29.34 -22.95 -9.18
CA ILE A 414 -28.86 -21.62 -9.59
C ILE A 414 -27.51 -21.73 -10.30
N PHE A 415 -26.62 -22.61 -9.83
CA PHE A 415 -25.36 -22.87 -10.53
C PHE A 415 -25.60 -23.45 -11.92
N GLU A 416 -26.51 -24.43 -12.03
CA GLU A 416 -26.89 -25.00 -13.32
C GLU A 416 -27.44 -23.93 -14.27
N ARG A 417 -28.33 -23.05 -13.78
CA ARG A 417 -28.83 -21.92 -14.56
C ARG A 417 -27.70 -20.98 -15.00
N ALA A 418 -26.77 -20.65 -14.10
CA ALA A 418 -25.65 -19.77 -14.41
C ALA A 418 -24.75 -20.37 -15.50
N VAL A 419 -24.47 -21.68 -15.46
CA VAL A 419 -23.76 -22.39 -16.53
C VAL A 419 -24.54 -22.35 -17.85
N GLN A 420 -25.85 -22.61 -17.85
CA GLN A 420 -26.69 -22.56 -19.04
C GLN A 420 -26.76 -21.14 -19.66
N MET A 421 -26.64 -20.11 -18.84
CA MET A 421 -26.59 -18.72 -19.27
C MET A 421 -25.20 -18.25 -19.73
N ASN A 422 -24.19 -19.13 -19.71
CA ASN A 422 -22.79 -18.78 -19.96
C ASN A 422 -22.29 -17.66 -19.05
N ALA A 423 -22.71 -17.67 -17.76
CA ALA A 423 -22.14 -16.77 -16.77
C ALA A 423 -20.63 -16.99 -16.64
N SER A 424 -19.89 -15.91 -16.36
CA SER A 424 -18.45 -16.00 -16.12
C SER A 424 -18.18 -16.47 -14.69
N PHE A 425 -17.24 -17.40 -14.55
CA PHE A 425 -16.74 -17.88 -13.28
C PHE A 425 -15.23 -17.65 -13.21
N ILE A 426 -14.68 -17.67 -12.00
CA ILE A 426 -13.22 -17.72 -11.83
C ILE A 426 -12.74 -19.09 -12.30
N GLU A 427 -11.74 -19.10 -13.16
CA GLU A 427 -11.18 -20.31 -13.74
C GLU A 427 -9.69 -20.46 -13.42
N TRP A 428 -9.24 -21.71 -13.34
CA TRP A 428 -7.83 -22.03 -13.52
C TRP A 428 -7.37 -21.56 -14.89
N GLU A 429 -6.14 -21.06 -14.97
CA GLU A 429 -5.54 -20.64 -16.24
C GLU A 429 -5.50 -21.83 -17.22
N ARG A 430 -5.09 -23.00 -16.72
CA ARG A 430 -4.89 -24.21 -17.52
C ARG A 430 -5.54 -25.45 -16.90
N PHE A 431 -5.89 -26.43 -17.75
CA PHE A 431 -6.56 -27.65 -17.32
C PHE A 431 -5.70 -28.60 -16.45
N ASP A 432 -4.37 -28.49 -16.51
CA ASP A 432 -3.42 -29.26 -15.69
C ASP A 432 -3.35 -28.75 -14.24
N GLN A 433 -3.82 -27.53 -13.98
CA GLN A 433 -3.88 -26.96 -12.63
C GLN A 433 -5.15 -27.35 -11.88
N VAL A 434 -6.18 -27.84 -12.58
CA VAL A 434 -7.47 -28.21 -12.00
C VAL A 434 -7.29 -29.39 -11.03
N PRO A 435 -7.64 -29.25 -9.74
CA PRO A 435 -7.56 -30.35 -8.76
C PRO A 435 -8.59 -31.46 -9.05
N ARG A 436 -8.26 -32.39 -9.96
CA ARG A 436 -9.20 -33.41 -10.47
C ARG A 436 -9.83 -34.29 -9.40
N SER A 437 -9.11 -34.56 -8.30
CA SER A 437 -9.63 -35.35 -7.17
C SER A 437 -10.88 -34.73 -6.52
N ILE A 438 -11.02 -33.41 -6.58
CA ILE A 438 -12.19 -32.68 -6.06
C ILE A 438 -13.15 -32.35 -7.21
N GLN A 439 -12.64 -31.82 -8.32
CA GLN A 439 -13.46 -31.38 -9.45
C GLN A 439 -14.35 -32.49 -10.02
N ASP A 440 -13.83 -33.72 -10.09
CA ASP A 440 -14.54 -34.84 -10.70
C ASP A 440 -15.72 -35.35 -9.85
N LEU A 441 -15.82 -34.91 -8.59
CA LEU A 441 -16.95 -35.18 -7.70
C LEU A 441 -18.20 -34.38 -8.07
N TYR A 442 -18.05 -33.28 -8.84
CA TYR A 442 -19.13 -32.35 -9.18
C TYR A 442 -19.43 -32.40 -10.69
N PRO A 443 -20.51 -33.07 -11.12
CA PRO A 443 -20.78 -33.32 -12.55
C PRO A 443 -20.85 -32.05 -13.41
N LEU A 444 -21.38 -30.95 -12.88
CA LEU A 444 -21.57 -29.69 -13.61
C LEU A 444 -20.26 -28.98 -13.96
N VAL A 445 -19.18 -29.27 -13.24
CA VAL A 445 -17.88 -28.58 -13.42
C VAL A 445 -16.73 -29.52 -13.78
N LYS A 446 -16.99 -30.83 -13.85
CA LYS A 446 -15.99 -31.90 -14.06
C LYS A 446 -15.05 -31.66 -15.25
N SER A 447 -15.60 -31.25 -16.40
CA SER A 447 -14.83 -31.00 -17.63
C SER A 447 -14.41 -29.55 -17.83
N THR A 448 -14.58 -28.70 -16.81
CA THR A 448 -14.33 -27.25 -16.90
C THR A 448 -13.03 -26.85 -16.20
N LYS A 449 -12.66 -25.56 -16.31
CA LYS A 449 -11.62 -24.93 -15.47
C LYS A 449 -12.19 -24.15 -14.30
N ILE A 450 -13.51 -24.19 -14.08
CA ILE A 450 -14.18 -23.43 -13.01
C ILE A 450 -13.54 -23.80 -11.67
N MET A 451 -13.07 -22.80 -10.94
CA MET A 451 -12.40 -22.98 -9.67
C MET A 451 -13.40 -23.36 -8.58
N LEU A 452 -13.13 -24.46 -7.88
CA LEU A 452 -13.84 -24.84 -6.66
C LEU A 452 -13.06 -24.37 -5.44
N GLY A 453 -13.78 -23.78 -4.49
CA GLY A 453 -13.26 -23.36 -3.19
C GLY A 453 -14.07 -23.99 -2.06
N ILE A 454 -13.50 -23.93 -0.84
CA ILE A 454 -14.23 -24.22 0.39
C ILE A 454 -14.61 -22.88 0.99
N VAL A 455 -15.88 -22.73 1.34
CA VAL A 455 -16.44 -21.51 1.93
C VAL A 455 -16.98 -21.88 3.30
N TRP A 456 -16.63 -21.08 4.30
CA TRP A 456 -17.21 -21.15 5.65
C TRP A 456 -18.60 -20.48 5.60
N PRO A 457 -19.64 -20.97 6.32
CA PRO A 457 -19.61 -21.80 7.55
C PRO A 457 -19.41 -23.29 7.40
#